data_AF-A0A0B0D591-F1
#
_entry.id   AF-A0A0B0D591-F1
#
_cell.length_a   1.000
_cell.length_b   1.000
_cell.length_c   1.000
_cell.angle_alpha   90.00
_cell.angle_beta   90.00
_cell.angle_gamma   90.00
#
_symmetry.space_group_name_H-M   'P 1'
#
loop_
_entity.id
_entity.type
_entity.pdbx_description
1 polymer ?
#
loop_
_entity_poly.entity_id
_entity_poly.type
_entity_poly.pdbx_seq_one_letter_code
_entity_poly.pdbx_strand_id
1 'polypeptide(L)'
;MNNIPRQKTSELLQLETLLQRLSAKHPMYEQVHEQLLRLTAGHFGETAMDFYLMYLPKGYHVVQDVRLFDGIQHFQIDALIITQKFLLILEVKNFKGKLIFYFEHQQLFRLANGVKDIFP
;
A
#
# COMPACT_ATOMS: atom_id res chain seq x y z
N MET A 1 -17.62 15.83 -1.02
CA MET A 1 -16.64 14.83 -0.57
C MET A 1 -15.30 15.54 -0.51
N ASN A 2 -14.78 15.79 0.68
CA ASN A 2 -13.42 16.33 0.81
C ASN A 2 -12.49 15.14 0.72
N ASN A 3 -11.99 14.84 -0.48
CA ASN A 3 -10.89 13.89 -0.64
C ASN A 3 -9.63 14.62 -0.19
N ILE A 4 -9.29 14.46 1.09
CA ILE A 4 -8.00 14.94 1.59
C ILE A 4 -6.95 14.06 0.92
N PRO A 5 -5.97 14.64 0.20
CA PRO A 5 -4.93 13.84 -0.44
C PRO A 5 -4.16 13.06 0.63
N ARG A 6 -3.95 11.77 0.36
CA ARG A 6 -3.17 10.87 1.23
C ARG A 6 -1.81 11.48 1.50
N GLN A 7 -1.44 11.50 2.78
CA GLN A 7 -0.17 12.05 3.23
C GLN A 7 0.86 10.95 3.37
N LYS A 8 2.13 11.29 3.17
CA LYS A 8 3.23 10.38 3.50
C LYS A 8 3.26 10.15 5.01
N THR A 9 3.57 8.92 5.42
CA THR A 9 3.80 8.61 6.83
C THR A 9 5.05 9.32 7.34
N SER A 10 5.13 9.54 8.65
CA SER A 10 6.33 10.08 9.30
C SER A 10 7.56 9.22 9.03
N GLU A 11 7.41 7.89 9.02
CA GLU A 11 8.48 6.95 8.69
C GLU A 11 9.01 7.16 7.26
N LEU A 12 8.11 7.31 6.28
CA LEU A 12 8.50 7.56 4.90
C LEU A 12 9.30 8.88 4.78
N LEU A 13 8.82 9.96 5.40
CA LEU A 13 9.51 11.26 5.40
C LEU A 13 10.88 11.20 6.12
N GLN A 14 10.98 10.41 7.19
CA GLN A 14 12.23 10.20 7.92
C GLN A 14 13.24 9.44 7.08
N LEU A 15 12.83 8.38 6.37
CA LEU A 15 13.71 7.62 5.48
C LEU A 15 14.19 8.45 4.28
N GLU A 16 13.31 9.25 3.68
CA GLU A 16 13.67 10.21 2.62
C GLU A 16 14.78 11.16 3.09
N THR A 17 14.59 11.73 4.28
CA THR A 17 15.57 12.66 4.88
C THR A 17 16.87 11.96 5.26
N LEU A 18 16.79 10.76 5.83
CA LEU A 18 17.94 9.98 6.27
C LEU A 18 18.81 9.60 5.08
N LEU A 19 18.22 9.07 4.00
CA LEU A 19 18.97 8.64 2.82
C LEU A 19 19.74 9.80 2.17
N GLN A 20 19.16 11.01 2.14
CA GLN A 20 19.83 12.21 1.62
C GLN A 20 21.07 12.62 2.44
N ARG A 21 21.07 12.32 3.75
CA ARG A 21 22.15 12.67 4.67
C ARG A 21 23.21 11.57 4.79
N LEU A 22 22.88 10.36 4.34
CA LEU A 22 23.74 9.20 4.47
C LEU A 22 24.73 9.13 3.31
N SER A 23 26.01 8.95 3.62
CA SER A 23 27.01 8.68 2.59
C SER A 23 26.68 7.39 1.84
N ALA A 24 26.86 7.37 0.53
CA ALA A 24 26.67 6.17 -0.30
C ALA A 24 27.59 5.00 0.11
N LYS A 25 28.68 5.27 0.84
CA LYS A 25 29.58 4.23 1.38
C LYS A 25 29.22 3.77 2.79
N HIS A 26 28.18 4.36 3.40
CA HIS A 26 27.78 4.01 4.75
C HIS A 26 27.23 2.57 4.78
N PRO A 27 27.59 1.73 5.77
CA PRO A 27 27.16 0.33 5.82
C PRO A 27 25.63 0.12 5.77
N MET A 28 24.86 1.08 6.27
CA MET A 28 23.39 1.02 6.28
C MET A 28 22.71 1.63 5.05
N TYR A 29 23.46 2.14 4.07
CA TYR A 29 22.88 2.87 2.93
C TYR A 29 21.87 2.01 2.17
N GLU A 30 22.26 0.80 1.78
CA GLU A 30 21.40 -0.13 1.05
C GLU A 30 20.14 -0.49 1.85
N GLN A 31 20.27 -0.75 3.15
CA GLN A 31 19.12 -1.06 4.01
C GLN A 31 18.10 0.10 4.05
N VAL A 32 18.56 1.33 4.24
CA VAL A 32 17.69 2.52 4.26
C VAL A 32 17.07 2.73 2.88
N HIS A 33 17.83 2.54 1.82
CA HIS A 33 17.37 2.68 0.44
C HIS A 33 16.26 1.66 0.12
N GLU A 34 16.44 0.38 0.45
CA GLU A 34 15.43 -0.66 0.24
C GLU A 34 14.14 -0.41 1.03
N GLN A 35 14.26 0.02 2.29
CA GLN A 35 13.11 0.39 3.11
C GLN A 35 12.35 1.57 2.50
N LEU A 36 13.05 2.60 2.04
CA LEU A 36 12.46 3.75 1.38
C LEU A 36 11.74 3.34 0.08
N LEU A 37 12.35 2.50 -0.75
CA LEU A 37 11.74 2.00 -1.99
C LEU A 37 10.44 1.24 -1.69
N ARG A 38 10.44 0.40 -0.66
CA ARG A 38 9.26 -0.38 -0.26
C ARG A 38 8.11 0.53 0.19
N LEU A 39 8.37 1.48 1.10
CA LEU A 39 7.33 2.38 1.59
C LEU A 39 6.83 3.35 0.51
N THR A 40 7.73 3.86 -0.34
CA THR A 40 7.37 4.69 -1.50
C THR A 40 6.44 3.93 -2.45
N ALA A 41 6.74 2.66 -2.73
CA ALA A 41 5.88 1.84 -3.59
C ALA A 41 4.50 1.60 -2.98
N GLY A 42 4.41 1.37 -1.66
CA GLY A 42 3.14 1.25 -0.93
C GLY A 42 2.30 2.52 -1.04
N HIS A 43 2.87 3.66 -0.63
CA HIS A 43 2.21 4.97 -0.70
C HIS A 43 1.74 5.32 -2.12
N PHE A 44 2.55 5.00 -3.14
CA PHE A 44 2.16 5.20 -4.54
C PHE A 44 0.95 4.34 -4.93
N GLY A 45 0.94 3.06 -4.54
CA GLY A 45 -0.18 2.15 -4.84
C GLY A 45 -1.49 2.62 -4.23
N GLU A 46 -1.44 3.00 -2.96
CA GLU A 46 -2.58 3.55 -2.23
C GLU A 46 -3.08 4.85 -2.85
N THR A 47 -2.17 5.78 -3.18
CA THR A 47 -2.52 7.04 -3.83
C THR A 47 -3.14 6.82 -5.23
N ALA A 48 -2.66 5.82 -5.97
CA ALA A 48 -3.25 5.44 -7.25
C ALA A 48 -4.66 4.88 -7.07
N MET A 49 -4.90 4.03 -6.05
CA MET A 49 -6.25 3.58 -5.71
C MET A 49 -7.16 4.77 -5.40
N ASP A 50 -6.70 5.74 -4.59
CA ASP A 50 -7.50 6.91 -4.22
C ASP A 50 -7.99 7.70 -5.44
N PHE A 51 -7.15 7.80 -6.48
CA PHE A 51 -7.55 8.39 -7.78
C PHE A 51 -8.67 7.59 -8.45
N TYR A 52 -8.57 6.26 -8.49
CA TYR A 52 -9.62 5.42 -9.09
C TYR A 52 -10.94 5.46 -8.32
N LEU A 53 -10.90 5.62 -7.00
CA LEU A 53 -12.10 5.77 -6.17
C LEU A 53 -12.91 7.03 -6.48
N MET A 54 -12.32 8.03 -7.14
CA MET A 54 -13.03 9.23 -7.59
C MET A 54 -14.04 8.94 -8.73
N TYR A 55 -13.90 7.82 -9.42
CA TYR A 55 -14.79 7.42 -10.52
C TYR A 55 -16.01 6.60 -10.07
N LEU A 56 -16.11 6.26 -8.79
CA LEU A 56 -17.25 5.52 -8.28
C LEU A 56 -18.53 6.40 -8.32
N PRO A 57 -19.71 5.79 -8.57
CA PRO A 57 -20.97 6.51 -8.63
C PRO A 57 -21.34 7.06 -7.24
N LYS A 58 -21.98 8.24 -7.16
CA LYS A 58 -22.34 8.88 -5.89
C LYS A 58 -23.13 7.94 -4.95
N GLY A 59 -23.04 8.18 -3.64
CA GLY A 59 -23.79 7.44 -2.62
C GLY A 59 -22.95 6.50 -1.76
N TYR A 60 -21.63 6.65 -1.78
CA TYR A 60 -20.68 5.99 -0.88
C TYR A 60 -19.93 7.03 -0.06
N HIS A 61 -19.31 6.59 1.04
CA HIS A 61 -18.29 7.34 1.77
C HIS A 61 -17.01 6.53 1.78
N VAL A 62 -15.88 7.16 1.52
CA VAL A 62 -14.56 6.53 1.63
C VAL A 62 -13.90 7.04 2.90
N VAL A 63 -13.37 6.12 3.70
CA VAL A 63 -12.48 6.44 4.81
C VAL A 63 -11.16 5.72 4.55
N GLN A 64 -10.08 6.49 4.41
CA GLN A 64 -8.73 5.98 4.15
C GLN A 64 -7.98 5.78 5.47
N ASP A 65 -7.00 4.87 5.46
CA ASP A 65 -6.07 4.66 6.57
C ASP A 65 -6.76 4.41 7.93
N VAL A 66 -7.83 3.61 7.90
CA VAL A 66 -8.62 3.32 9.09
C VAL A 66 -7.83 2.39 10.00
N ARG A 67 -7.36 2.92 11.13
CA ARG A 67 -6.65 2.17 12.15
C ARG A 67 -7.59 1.77 13.29
N LEU A 68 -7.77 0.47 13.48
CA LEU A 68 -8.65 -0.10 14.50
C LEU A 68 -7.85 -1.00 15.44
N PHE A 69 -8.45 -1.33 16.59
CA PHE A 69 -7.93 -2.32 17.55
C PHE A 69 -8.92 -3.48 17.62
N ASP A 70 -8.47 -4.70 17.37
CA ASP A 70 -9.34 -5.89 17.38
C ASP A 70 -9.48 -6.54 18.77
N GLY A 71 -8.89 -5.93 19.81
CA GLY A 71 -8.79 -6.49 21.15
C GLY A 71 -7.43 -7.12 21.47
N ILE A 72 -6.60 -7.39 20.44
CA ILE A 72 -5.28 -8.00 20.56
C ILE A 72 -4.22 -7.05 19.98
N GLN A 73 -4.42 -6.58 18.75
CA GLN A 73 -3.48 -5.73 18.05
C GLN A 73 -4.17 -4.65 17.22
N HIS A 74 -3.41 -3.62 16.88
CA HIS A 74 -3.85 -2.66 15.91
C HIS A 74 -3.67 -3.19 14.50
N PHE A 75 -4.68 -2.98 13.65
CA PHE A 75 -4.59 -3.23 12.22
C PHE A 75 -5.05 -1.98 11.46
N GLN A 76 -4.64 -1.90 10.20
CA GLN A 76 -5.00 -0.81 9.29
C GLN A 76 -5.81 -1.38 8.13
N ILE A 77 -6.82 -0.62 7.70
CA ILE A 77 -7.54 -0.82 6.45
C ILE A 77 -7.16 0.34 5.53
N ASP A 78 -6.64 0.03 4.34
CA ASP A 78 -6.16 1.05 3.40
C ASP A 78 -7.29 1.96 2.91
N ALA A 79 -8.45 1.37 2.59
CA ALA A 79 -9.69 2.10 2.35
C ALA A 79 -10.94 1.29 2.75
N LEU A 80 -11.83 1.94 3.49
CA LEU A 80 -13.17 1.46 3.81
C LEU A 80 -14.19 2.25 3.00
N ILE A 81 -14.88 1.57 2.10
CA ILE A 81 -15.99 2.13 1.33
C ILE A 81 -17.30 1.75 2.01
N ILE A 82 -18.01 2.76 2.50
CA ILE A 82 -19.28 2.65 3.20
C ILE A 82 -20.39 2.97 2.21
N THR A 83 -21.31 2.03 2.00
CA THR A 83 -22.52 2.24 1.20
C THR A 83 -23.75 2.03 2.07
N GLN A 84 -24.95 2.31 1.54
CA GLN A 84 -26.20 2.00 2.25
C GLN A 84 -26.47 0.50 2.44
N LYS A 85 -25.76 -0.37 1.71
CA LYS A 85 -26.06 -1.82 1.66
C LYS A 85 -24.95 -2.68 2.22
N PHE A 86 -23.70 -2.24 2.11
CA PHE A 86 -22.53 -3.01 2.53
C PHE A 86 -21.34 -2.11 2.85
N LEU A 87 -20.37 -2.71 3.56
CA LEU A 87 -19.02 -2.20 3.73
C LEU A 87 -18.09 -2.97 2.80
N LEU A 88 -17.26 -2.25 2.04
CA LEU A 88 -16.23 -2.83 1.20
C LEU A 88 -14.86 -2.40 1.74
N ILE A 89 -14.10 -3.39 2.17
CA ILE A 89 -12.72 -3.24 2.63
C ILE A 89 -11.81 -3.46 1.43
N LEU A 90 -10.94 -2.49 1.17
CA LEU A 90 -9.92 -2.59 0.15
C LEU A 90 -8.54 -2.66 0.81
N GLU A 91 -7.76 -3.64 0.37
CA GLU A 91 -6.34 -3.81 0.68
C GLU A 91 -5.56 -3.60 -0.63
N VAL A 92 -4.54 -2.75 -0.60
CA VAL A 92 -3.77 -2.37 -1.79
C VAL A 92 -2.40 -3.02 -1.75
N LYS A 93 -2.06 -3.76 -2.81
CA LYS A 93 -0.72 -4.30 -3.00
C LYS A 93 -0.14 -3.81 -4.33
N ASN A 94 0.95 -3.05 -4.23
CA ASN A 94 1.68 -2.59 -5.41
C ASN A 94 2.89 -3.49 -5.69
N PHE A 95 2.72 -4.47 -6.57
CA PHE A 95 3.77 -5.41 -6.93
C PHE A 95 4.41 -5.07 -8.29
N LYS A 96 5.74 -5.14 -8.35
CA LYS A 96 6.48 -5.18 -9.62
C LYS A 96 6.38 -6.56 -10.27
N GLY A 97 6.33 -6.60 -11.60
CA GLY A 97 6.28 -7.85 -12.36
C GLY A 97 4.85 -8.29 -12.70
N LYS A 98 4.74 -9.47 -13.32
CA LYS A 98 3.45 -10.00 -13.75
C LYS A 98 2.82 -10.83 -12.64
N LEU A 99 1.63 -10.42 -12.20
CA LEU A 99 0.80 -11.20 -11.29
C LEU A 99 -0.02 -12.23 -12.06
N ILE A 100 -0.07 -13.46 -11.56
CA ILE A 100 -0.86 -14.56 -12.09
C ILE A 100 -1.74 -15.09 -10.98
N PHE A 101 -3.05 -14.94 -11.16
CA PHE A 101 -4.07 -15.45 -10.24
C PHE A 101 -4.50 -16.84 -10.69
N TYR A 102 -4.25 -17.82 -9.84
CA TYR A 102 -4.63 -19.22 -10.07
C TYR A 102 -5.82 -19.55 -9.18
N PHE A 103 -6.99 -19.09 -9.63
CA PHE A 103 -8.23 -19.09 -8.83
C PHE A 103 -8.64 -20.48 -8.34
N GLU A 104 -8.45 -21.52 -9.17
CA GLU A 104 -8.74 -22.91 -8.80
C GLU A 104 -7.96 -23.39 -7.57
N HIS A 105 -6.77 -22.82 -7.33
CA HIS A 105 -5.87 -23.18 -6.25
C HIS A 105 -5.75 -22.06 -5.21
N GLN A 106 -6.57 -20.99 -5.32
CA GLN A 106 -6.52 -19.80 -4.49
C GLN A 106 -5.11 -19.21 -4.34
N GLN A 107 -4.29 -19.30 -5.41
CA GLN A 107 -2.88 -18.99 -5.33
C GLN A 107 -2.53 -17.78 -6.19
N LEU A 108 -1.68 -16.90 -5.63
CA LEU A 108 -1.11 -15.75 -6.35
C LEU A 108 0.37 -16.00 -6.61
N PHE A 109 0.77 -15.89 -7.87
CA PHE A 109 2.16 -15.92 -8.28
C PHE A 109 2.60 -14.57 -8.83
N ARG A 110 3.88 -14.25 -8.64
CA ARG A 110 4.53 -13.13 -9.32
C ARG A 110 5.71 -13.64 -10.13
N LEU A 111 5.77 -13.25 -11.39
CA LEU A 111 6.94 -13.42 -12.25
C LEU A 111 7.65 -12.09 -12.38
N ALA A 112 8.87 -12.01 -11.85
CA ALA A 112 9.71 -10.82 -11.92
C ALA A 112 11.16 -11.24 -12.17
N ASN A 113 11.82 -10.67 -13.18
CA ASN A 113 13.23 -10.93 -13.52
C ASN A 113 13.57 -12.43 -13.67
N GLY A 114 12.64 -13.24 -14.20
CA GLY A 114 12.82 -14.69 -14.34
C GLY A 114 12.61 -15.50 -13.05
N VAL A 115 12.36 -14.85 -11.92
CA VAL A 115 12.06 -15.49 -10.63
C VAL A 115 10.54 -15.58 -10.44
N LYS A 116 10.09 -16.72 -9.91
CA LYS A 116 8.70 -16.97 -9.52
C LYS A 116 8.56 -16.91 -8.01
N ASP A 117 7.83 -15.91 -7.51
CA ASP A 117 7.44 -15.80 -6.11
C ASP A 117 6.02 -16.33 -5.91
N ILE A 118 5.80 -17.04 -4.81
CA ILE A 118 4.49 -17.57 -4.40
C ILE A 118 4.03 -16.76 -3.18
N PHE A 119 2.84 -16.19 -3.26
CA PHE A 119 2.20 -15.55 -2.12
C PHE A 119 1.23 -16.53 -1.48
N PRO A 120 1.16 -16.55 -0.13
CA PRO A 120 0.16 -17.33 0.60
C PRO A 120 -1.25 -16.79 0.36
#